data_AF-A0A929MB81-F1
#
_entry.id   AF-A0A929MB81-F1
#
_cell.length_a   1.000
_cell.length_b   1.000
_cell.length_c   1.000
_cell.angle_alpha   90.00
_cell.angle_beta   90.00
_cell.angle_gamma   90.00
#
_symmetry.space_group_name_H-M   'P 1'
#
loop_
_entity.id
_entity.type
_entity.pdbx_description
1 polymer ?
#
loop_
_entity_poly.entity_id
_entity_poly.type
_entity_poly.pdbx_seq_one_letter_code
_entity_poly.pdbx_strand_id
1 'polypeptide(L)'
;MQWLNLEDNVNLLALIGAALIIVLTIVVAGRYVGQMKVKKDESVELSEHNWDGIGEYKNPVPLGWAVVFLLALVWAIWYYLLGYPLNSYSQIGEYNKEVKEANAKFEKEYANPSKETLHAMGESIYLVQCSACHGITGDGIGGKAANLQIWGSEKGIVETILNGSKGLEYPMGEM
;
A
#
# COMPACT_ATOMS: atom_id res chain seq x y z
N MET A 1 2.60 13.16 8.61
CA MET A 1 2.09 11.78 8.75
C MET A 1 3.05 10.98 9.62
N GLN A 2 2.70 10.71 10.87
CA GLN A 2 3.42 9.73 11.71
C GLN A 2 2.90 8.34 11.31
N TRP A 3 3.58 7.71 10.36
CA TRP A 3 3.22 6.37 9.86
C TRP A 3 3.33 5.28 10.93
N LEU A 4 4.08 5.53 12.01
CA LEU A 4 4.22 4.66 13.16
C LEU A 4 3.65 5.34 14.41
N ASN A 5 2.33 5.57 14.42
CA ASN A 5 1.64 6.09 15.60
C ASN A 5 1.25 4.92 16.52
N LEU A 6 2.03 4.71 17.58
CA LEU A 6 1.80 3.65 18.58
C LEU A 6 0.73 4.02 19.63
N GLU A 7 0.24 5.26 19.62
CA GLU A 7 -0.90 5.68 20.45
C GLU A 7 -2.25 5.23 19.84
N ASP A 8 -2.23 4.84 18.56
CA ASP A 8 -3.36 4.18 17.91
C ASP A 8 -3.38 2.69 18.28
N ASN A 9 -4.44 2.28 18.97
CA ASN A 9 -4.67 0.90 19.39
C ASN A 9 -4.64 -0.08 18.19
N VAL A 10 -5.06 0.34 17.01
CA VAL A 10 -5.07 -0.52 15.81
C VAL A 10 -3.64 -0.82 15.36
N ASN A 11 -2.81 0.22 15.22
CA ASN A 11 -1.41 0.07 14.82
C ASN A 11 -0.61 -0.73 15.85
N LEU A 12 -0.84 -0.46 17.14
CA LEU A 12 -0.18 -1.18 18.23
C LEU A 12 -0.55 -2.67 18.22
N LEU A 13 -1.84 -3.01 18.11
CA LEU A 13 -2.29 -4.41 18.05
C LEU A 13 -1.77 -5.11 16.79
N ALA A 14 -1.74 -4.44 15.65
CA ALA A 14 -1.20 -4.99 14.40
C ALA A 14 0.29 -5.32 14.52
N LEU A 15 1.08 -4.43 15.13
CA LEU A 15 2.51 -4.63 15.34
C LEU A 15 2.80 -5.75 16.36
N ILE A 16 2.03 -5.81 17.45
CA ILE A 16 2.11 -6.92 18.42
C ILE A 16 1.77 -8.24 17.73
N GLY A 17 0.69 -8.28 16.94
CA GLY A 17 0.28 -9.45 16.18
C GLY A 17 1.38 -9.92 15.22
N ALA A 18 1.98 -9.00 14.46
CA ALA A 18 3.07 -9.31 13.55
C ALA A 18 4.29 -9.90 14.28
N ALA A 19 4.70 -9.29 15.40
CA ALA A 19 5.82 -9.79 16.20
C ALA A 19 5.54 -11.19 16.76
N LEU A 20 4.34 -11.44 17.26
CA LEU A 20 3.93 -12.76 17.76
C LEU A 20 3.97 -13.83 16.66
N ILE A 21 3.46 -13.51 15.46
CA ILE A 21 3.49 -14.43 14.32
C ILE A 21 4.93 -14.79 13.94
N ILE A 22 5.83 -13.81 13.90
CA ILE A 22 7.25 -14.04 13.58
C ILE A 22 7.89 -14.95 14.62
N VAL A 23 7.70 -14.67 15.92
CA VAL A 23 8.27 -15.49 17.00
C VAL A 23 7.73 -16.92 16.94
N LEU A 24 6.41 -17.08 16.80
CA LEU A 24 5.79 -18.40 16.67
C LEU A 24 6.35 -19.17 15.46
N THR A 25 6.51 -18.49 14.33
CA THR A 25 7.06 -19.09 13.10
C THR A 25 8.49 -19.58 13.32
N ILE A 26 9.35 -18.76 13.90
CA ILE A 26 10.75 -19.13 14.18
C ILE A 26 10.81 -20.33 15.13
N VAL A 27 10.01 -20.33 16.20
CA VAL A 27 9.98 -21.41 17.19
C VAL A 27 9.49 -22.72 16.56
N VAL A 28 8.38 -22.67 15.81
CA VAL A 28 7.79 -23.85 15.17
C VAL A 28 8.70 -24.41 14.08
N ALA A 29 9.18 -23.56 13.17
CA ALA A 29 10.09 -23.97 12.09
C ALA A 29 11.41 -24.51 12.67
N GLY A 30 11.99 -23.83 13.65
CA GLY A 30 13.21 -24.28 14.33
C GLY A 30 13.02 -25.64 15.01
N ARG A 31 11.88 -25.87 15.67
CA ARG A 31 11.53 -27.16 16.25
C ARG A 31 11.41 -28.26 15.18
N TYR A 32 10.70 -28.00 14.09
CA TYR A 32 10.55 -28.99 13.00
C TYR A 32 11.89 -29.30 12.33
N VAL A 33 12.73 -28.30 12.04
CA VAL A 33 14.08 -28.51 11.49
C VAL A 33 14.95 -29.31 12.44
N GLY A 34 14.88 -29.04 13.75
CA GLY A 34 15.54 -29.86 14.77
C GLY A 34 15.06 -31.31 14.75
N GLN A 35 13.75 -31.54 14.67
CA GLN A 35 13.18 -32.88 14.60
C GLN A 35 13.60 -33.63 13.33
N MET A 36 13.66 -32.97 12.17
CA MET A 36 14.11 -33.58 10.91
C MET A 36 15.57 -34.05 10.96
N LYS A 37 16.43 -33.38 11.74
CA LYS A 37 17.85 -33.72 11.86
C LYS A 37 18.14 -34.88 12.82
N VAL A 38 17.33 -35.03 13.87
CA VAL A 38 17.64 -35.90 15.01
C VAL A 38 16.71 -37.11 15.11
N LYS A 39 15.47 -36.99 14.62
CA LYS A 39 14.45 -38.02 14.79
C LYS A 39 14.53 -39.04 13.65
N LYS A 40 15.39 -40.03 13.80
CA LYS A 40 15.37 -41.25 12.98
C LYS A 40 14.39 -42.21 13.65
N ASP A 41 13.16 -42.25 13.16
CA ASP A 41 12.18 -43.20 13.65
C ASP A 41 12.54 -44.57 13.05
N GLU A 42 13.15 -45.44 13.85
CA GLU A 42 13.59 -46.78 13.41
C GLU A 42 12.43 -47.65 12.93
N SER A 43 11.18 -47.25 13.23
CA SER A 43 9.96 -47.92 12.78
C SER A 43 9.51 -47.52 11.36
N VAL A 44 10.15 -46.52 10.73
CA VAL A 44 9.72 -46.02 9.41
C VAL A 44 10.51 -46.68 8.29
N GLU A 45 9.79 -47.38 7.42
CA GLU A 45 10.33 -48.02 6.23
C GLU A 45 10.79 -47.00 5.18
N LEU A 46 11.90 -47.32 4.53
CA LEU A 46 12.34 -46.65 3.31
C LEU A 46 11.50 -47.10 2.11
N SER A 47 11.38 -46.24 1.11
CA SER A 47 10.87 -46.60 -0.21
C SER A 47 11.75 -47.68 -0.84
N GLU A 48 11.15 -48.56 -1.65
CA GLU A 48 11.88 -49.60 -2.37
C GLU A 48 12.85 -49.01 -3.40
N HIS A 49 12.53 -47.84 -3.94
CA HIS A 49 13.35 -47.12 -4.90
C HIS A 49 14.34 -46.20 -4.21
N ASN A 50 15.57 -46.18 -4.73
CA ASN A 50 16.63 -45.26 -4.35
C ASN A 50 17.16 -44.56 -5.60
N TRP A 51 17.49 -43.28 -5.46
CA TRP A 51 17.97 -42.43 -6.54
C TRP A 51 19.32 -41.83 -6.13
N ASP A 52 20.41 -42.25 -6.78
CA ASP A 52 21.77 -41.77 -6.50
C ASP A 52 22.17 -41.85 -5.01
N GLY A 53 21.83 -42.97 -4.38
CA GLY A 53 22.10 -43.21 -2.95
C GLY A 53 21.16 -42.46 -1.99
N ILE A 54 20.17 -41.70 -2.49
CA ILE A 54 19.14 -41.05 -1.69
C ILE A 54 17.86 -41.90 -1.73
N GLY A 55 17.36 -42.26 -0.54
CA GLY A 55 16.09 -42.95 -0.35
C GLY A 55 15.05 -42.07 0.33
N GLU A 56 13.77 -42.37 0.10
CA GLU A 56 12.65 -41.63 0.68
C GLU A 56 12.05 -42.38 1.87
N TYR A 57 11.72 -41.68 2.96
CA TYR A 57 11.02 -42.28 4.10
C TYR A 57 9.51 -42.28 3.86
N LYS A 58 8.82 -43.38 4.17
CA LYS A 58 7.35 -43.47 4.16
C LYS A 58 6.73 -42.85 5.42
N ASN A 59 7.11 -41.62 5.75
CA ASN A 59 6.55 -40.90 6.88
C ASN A 59 5.08 -40.56 6.63
N PRO A 60 4.18 -40.72 7.62
CA PRO A 60 2.83 -40.16 7.52
C PRO A 60 2.89 -38.64 7.47
N VAL A 61 1.92 -38.04 6.80
CA VAL A 61 1.78 -36.58 6.74
C VAL A 61 1.61 -36.01 8.17
N PRO A 62 2.34 -34.94 8.55
CA PRO A 62 2.18 -34.33 9.86
C PRO A 62 0.74 -33.86 10.08
N LEU A 63 0.12 -34.27 11.20
CA LEU A 63 -1.27 -33.93 11.51
C LEU A 63 -1.54 -32.42 11.46
N GLY A 64 -0.63 -31.60 11.99
CA GLY A 64 -0.76 -30.14 11.95
C GLY A 64 -0.80 -29.58 10.52
N TRP A 65 0.00 -30.14 9.61
CA TRP A 65 -0.05 -29.76 8.19
C TRP A 65 -1.39 -30.13 7.57
N ALA A 66 -1.87 -31.36 7.81
CA ALA A 66 -3.14 -31.83 7.27
C ALA A 66 -4.33 -30.99 7.76
N VAL A 67 -4.34 -30.62 9.05
CA VAL A 67 -5.36 -29.75 9.63
C VAL A 67 -5.34 -28.37 8.97
N VAL A 68 -4.17 -27.73 8.85
CA VAL A 68 -4.06 -26.39 8.23
C VAL A 68 -4.46 -26.44 6.75
N PHE A 69 -4.06 -27.49 6.02
CA PHE A 69 -4.45 -27.68 4.63
C PHE A 69 -5.97 -27.78 4.46
N LEU A 70 -6.64 -28.58 5.30
CA LEU A 70 -8.10 -28.70 5.27
C LEU A 70 -8.81 -27.41 5.69
N LEU A 71 -8.30 -26.69 6.69
CA LEU A 71 -8.84 -25.39 7.09
C LEU A 71 -8.74 -24.37 5.96
N ALA A 72 -7.60 -24.33 5.24
CA ALA A 72 -7.43 -23.45 4.08
C ALA A 72 -8.42 -23.78 2.96
N LEU A 73 -8.69 -25.07 2.72
CA LEU A 73 -9.68 -25.51 1.73
C LEU A 73 -11.10 -25.08 2.14
N VAL A 74 -11.48 -25.30 3.39
CA VAL A 74 -12.79 -24.85 3.92
C VAL A 74 -12.91 -23.34 3.83
N TRP A 75 -11.86 -22.60 4.18
CA TRP A 75 -11.82 -21.14 4.06
C TRP A 75 -11.99 -20.69 2.60
N ALA A 76 -11.29 -21.31 1.65
CA ALA A 76 -11.40 -20.97 0.24
C ALA A 76 -12.82 -21.22 -0.30
N ILE A 77 -13.44 -22.34 0.07
CA ILE A 77 -14.82 -22.66 -0.32
C ILE A 77 -15.79 -21.64 0.30
N TRP A 78 -15.68 -21.38 1.60
CA TRP A 78 -16.50 -20.38 2.28
C TRP A 78 -16.32 -19.00 1.65
N TYR A 79 -15.08 -18.59 1.39
CA TYR A 79 -14.77 -17.30 0.80
C TYR A 79 -15.36 -17.18 -0.60
N TYR A 80 -15.24 -18.21 -1.43
CA TYR A 80 -15.80 -18.19 -2.78
C TYR A 80 -17.33 -18.13 -2.80
N LEU A 81 -18.00 -18.84 -1.89
CA LEU A 81 -19.47 -18.96 -1.89
C LEU A 81 -20.20 -17.87 -1.08
N LEU A 82 -19.60 -17.40 0.01
CA LEU A 82 -20.26 -16.57 1.02
C LEU A 82 -19.41 -15.35 1.43
N GLY A 83 -18.10 -15.52 1.55
CA GLY A 83 -17.21 -14.49 2.09
C GLY A 83 -16.84 -13.40 1.09
N TYR A 84 -16.82 -13.70 -0.21
CA TYR A 84 -16.56 -12.72 -1.25
C TYR A 84 -17.87 -11.97 -1.56
N PRO A 85 -17.90 -10.65 -1.33
CA PRO A 85 -19.09 -9.83 -1.52
C PRO A 85 -19.42 -9.59 -3.00
N LEU A 86 -19.89 -10.62 -3.71
CA LEU A 86 -20.34 -10.51 -5.11
C LEU A 86 -21.44 -9.46 -5.30
N ASN A 87 -22.24 -9.19 -4.25
CA ASN A 87 -23.43 -8.34 -4.31
C ASN A 87 -23.38 -7.08 -3.43
N SER A 88 -22.27 -6.78 -2.75
CA SER A 88 -22.24 -5.69 -1.76
C SER A 88 -20.98 -4.83 -1.73
N TYR A 89 -19.88 -5.28 -2.34
CA TYR A 89 -18.63 -4.53 -2.35
C TYR A 89 -18.33 -3.98 -3.73
N SER A 90 -17.99 -2.71 -3.78
CA SER A 90 -17.47 -2.05 -4.97
C SER A 90 -16.29 -1.22 -4.53
N GLN A 91 -15.12 -1.44 -5.14
CA GLN A 91 -13.94 -0.61 -4.91
C GLN A 91 -14.24 0.87 -5.22
N ILE A 92 -15.03 1.12 -6.26
CA ILE A 92 -15.49 2.47 -6.62
C ILE A 92 -16.44 3.02 -5.55
N GLY A 93 -17.34 2.19 -5.03
CA GLY A 93 -18.25 2.58 -3.94
C GLY A 93 -17.51 2.92 -2.63
N GLU A 94 -16.51 2.11 -2.28
CA GLU A 94 -15.63 2.35 -1.13
C GLU A 94 -14.82 3.63 -1.31
N TYR A 95 -14.18 3.80 -2.47
CA TYR A 95 -13.45 5.03 -2.82
C TYR A 95 -14.35 6.26 -2.72
N ASN A 96 -15.55 6.22 -3.30
CA ASN A 96 -16.49 7.33 -3.26
C ASN A 96 -16.91 7.67 -1.82
N LYS A 97 -17.07 6.66 -0.96
CA LYS A 97 -17.37 6.86 0.47
C LYS A 97 -16.19 7.49 1.20
N GLU A 98 -14.98 6.96 1.01
CA GLU A 98 -13.75 7.46 1.62
C GLU A 98 -13.48 8.91 1.21
N VAL A 99 -13.55 9.22 -0.08
CA VAL A 99 -13.39 10.59 -0.61
C VAL A 99 -14.45 11.52 -0.03
N LYS A 100 -15.71 11.09 0.05
CA LYS A 100 -16.78 11.90 0.63
C LYS A 100 -16.51 12.23 2.11
N GLU A 101 -16.10 11.24 2.89
CA GLU A 101 -15.79 11.43 4.32
C GLU A 101 -14.53 12.29 4.51
N ALA A 102 -13.49 12.07 3.69
CA ALA A 102 -12.26 12.87 3.69
C ALA A 102 -12.53 14.33 3.32
N ASN A 103 -13.31 14.57 2.25
CA ASN A 103 -13.69 15.92 1.82
C ASN A 103 -14.53 16.62 2.89
N ALA A 104 -15.53 15.95 3.49
CA ALA A 104 -16.34 16.55 4.54
C ALA A 104 -15.51 16.93 5.78
N LYS A 105 -14.52 16.10 6.15
CA LYS A 105 -13.58 16.43 7.22
C LYS A 105 -12.69 17.61 6.83
N PHE A 106 -12.15 17.60 5.62
CA PHE A 106 -11.29 18.67 5.09
C PHE A 106 -12.03 20.01 5.03
N GLU A 107 -13.23 20.05 4.46
CA GLU A 107 -14.07 21.24 4.38
C GLU A 107 -14.40 21.81 5.77
N LYS A 108 -14.66 20.93 6.74
CA LYS A 108 -14.91 21.34 8.13
C LYS A 108 -13.67 21.92 8.80
N GLU A 109 -12.51 21.28 8.62
CA GLU A 109 -11.24 21.68 9.22
C GLU A 109 -10.72 23.00 8.61
N TYR A 110 -10.88 23.17 7.31
CA TYR A 110 -10.41 24.34 6.55
C TYR A 110 -11.57 25.24 6.09
N ALA A 111 -12.61 25.39 6.91
CA ALA A 111 -13.73 26.29 6.59
C ALA A 111 -13.31 27.77 6.54
N ASN A 112 -12.34 28.18 7.38
CA ASN A 112 -11.78 29.53 7.44
C ASN A 112 -10.27 29.46 7.75
N PRO A 113 -9.43 28.99 6.81
CA PRO A 113 -8.00 28.84 7.03
C PRO A 113 -7.33 30.21 7.13
N SER A 114 -6.23 30.29 7.89
CA SER A 114 -5.43 31.51 7.90
C SER A 114 -4.70 31.69 6.56
N LYS A 115 -4.20 32.91 6.31
CA LYS A 115 -3.41 33.20 5.11
C LYS A 115 -2.13 32.36 5.07
N GLU A 116 -1.51 32.12 6.21
CA GLU A 116 -0.31 31.29 6.35
C GLU A 116 -0.62 29.83 6.01
N THR A 117 -1.75 29.31 6.47
CA THR A 117 -2.21 27.96 6.11
C THR A 117 -2.47 27.85 4.61
N LEU A 118 -3.17 28.81 4.02
CA LEU A 118 -3.41 28.84 2.57
C LEU A 118 -2.11 28.88 1.77
N HIS A 119 -1.12 29.65 2.22
CA HIS A 119 0.18 29.71 1.58
C HIS A 119 0.91 28.36 1.66
N ALA A 120 0.96 27.72 2.83
CA ALA A 120 1.60 26.42 3.00
C ALA A 120 0.93 25.31 2.17
N MET A 121 -0.40 25.33 2.06
CA MET A 121 -1.16 24.43 1.20
C MET A 121 -0.85 24.68 -0.28
N GLY A 122 -0.87 25.94 -0.71
CA GLY A 122 -0.55 26.33 -2.08
C GLY A 122 0.89 25.98 -2.47
N GLU A 123 1.85 26.19 -1.58
CA GLU A 123 3.26 25.82 -1.76
C GLU A 123 3.43 24.30 -1.92
N SER A 124 2.74 23.51 -1.09
CA SER A 124 2.76 22.05 -1.20
C SER A 124 2.20 21.58 -2.55
N ILE A 125 1.08 22.16 -3.01
CA ILE A 125 0.50 21.88 -4.32
C ILE A 125 1.47 22.29 -5.43
N TYR A 126 2.04 23.49 -5.34
CA TYR A 126 2.98 24.02 -6.32
C TYR A 126 4.21 23.12 -6.48
N LEU A 127 4.80 22.66 -5.37
CA LEU A 127 5.97 21.79 -5.40
C LEU A 127 5.68 20.46 -6.09
N VAL A 128 4.47 19.91 -5.95
CA VAL A 128 4.10 18.61 -6.55
C VAL A 128 3.64 18.75 -8.00
N GLN A 129 2.84 19.76 -8.31
CA GLN A 129 2.13 19.87 -9.59
C GLN A 129 2.80 20.84 -10.58
N CYS A 130 3.50 21.86 -10.10
CA CYS A 130 3.95 22.99 -10.93
C CYS A 130 5.48 23.09 -11.05
N SER A 131 6.21 22.72 -10.01
CA SER A 131 7.67 22.96 -9.91
C SER A 131 8.49 22.24 -10.98
N ALA A 132 7.98 21.12 -11.50
CA ALA A 132 8.64 20.36 -12.56
C ALA A 132 8.85 21.20 -13.83
N CYS A 133 7.95 22.15 -14.11
CA CYS A 133 8.06 23.05 -15.25
C CYS A 133 8.45 24.48 -14.85
N HIS A 134 7.95 24.98 -13.72
CA HIS A 134 8.16 26.37 -13.31
C HIS A 134 9.32 26.58 -12.33
N GLY A 135 10.06 25.52 -11.99
CA GLY A 135 11.14 25.58 -11.01
C GLY A 135 10.62 25.66 -9.57
N ILE A 136 11.46 25.33 -8.60
CA ILE A 136 11.07 25.32 -7.18
C ILE A 136 10.73 26.71 -6.64
N THR A 137 11.29 27.77 -7.22
CA THR A 137 11.05 29.17 -6.82
C THR A 137 10.09 29.91 -7.77
N GLY A 138 9.55 29.25 -8.79
CA GLY A 138 8.71 29.90 -9.80
C GLY A 138 9.47 30.75 -10.80
N ASP A 139 10.79 30.62 -10.90
CA ASP A 139 11.63 31.37 -11.83
C ASP A 139 11.61 30.82 -13.28
N GLY A 140 11.00 29.66 -13.50
CA GLY A 140 10.88 29.01 -14.80
C GLY A 140 12.12 28.23 -15.22
N ILE A 141 12.12 27.71 -16.47
CA ILE A 141 13.23 26.91 -17.01
C ILE A 141 13.75 27.56 -18.30
N GLY A 142 14.58 28.60 -18.16
CA GLY A 142 15.41 29.12 -19.27
C GLY A 142 14.69 29.32 -20.61
N GLY A 143 13.47 29.88 -20.59
CA GLY A 143 12.65 30.14 -21.78
C GLY A 143 11.64 29.05 -22.17
N LYS A 144 11.62 27.90 -21.49
CA LYS A 144 10.61 26.83 -21.68
C LYS A 144 9.37 26.96 -20.81
N ALA A 145 9.49 27.65 -19.67
CA ALA A 145 8.38 27.98 -18.80
C ALA A 145 8.55 29.43 -18.32
N ALA A 146 7.43 30.15 -18.22
CA ALA A 146 7.43 31.54 -17.78
C ALA A 146 7.92 31.67 -16.33
N ASN A 147 8.66 32.74 -16.04
CA ASN A 147 8.99 33.15 -14.69
C ASN A 147 7.73 33.74 -14.03
N LEU A 148 7.15 33.00 -13.09
CA LEU A 148 5.92 33.34 -12.40
C LEU A 148 6.11 34.46 -11.36
N GLN A 149 7.34 34.78 -10.97
CA GLN A 149 7.61 35.88 -10.03
C GLN A 149 7.34 37.27 -10.65
N ILE A 150 7.35 37.34 -11.98
CA ILE A 150 7.18 38.58 -12.75
C ILE A 150 5.94 38.57 -13.64
N TRP A 151 5.15 37.50 -13.61
CA TRP A 151 4.09 37.25 -14.59
C TRP A 151 2.68 37.43 -14.00
N GLY A 152 1.84 38.17 -14.75
CA GLY A 152 0.39 38.25 -14.56
C GLY A 152 -0.10 39.02 -13.33
N SER A 153 -1.37 39.46 -13.40
CA SER A 153 -2.14 39.81 -12.19
C SER A 153 -2.68 38.53 -11.55
N GLU A 154 -3.04 38.56 -10.26
CA GLU A 154 -3.65 37.43 -9.56
C GLU A 154 -4.81 36.81 -10.34
N LYS A 155 -5.68 37.65 -10.91
CA LYS A 155 -6.79 37.21 -11.76
C LYS A 155 -6.32 36.45 -13.01
N GLY A 156 -5.25 36.92 -13.66
CA GLY A 156 -4.69 36.25 -14.84
C GLY A 156 -4.03 34.91 -14.51
N ILE A 157 -3.41 34.81 -13.33
CA ILE A 157 -2.83 33.57 -12.81
C ILE A 157 -3.94 32.54 -12.59
N VAL A 158 -5.01 32.92 -11.88
CA VAL A 158 -6.16 32.03 -11.61
C VAL A 158 -6.81 31.57 -12.92
N GLU A 159 -7.06 32.48 -13.86
CA GLU A 159 -7.62 32.16 -15.17
C GLU A 159 -6.76 31.12 -15.91
N THR A 160 -5.44 31.29 -15.89
CA THR A 160 -4.53 30.36 -16.58
C THR A 160 -4.45 29.00 -15.90
N ILE A 161 -4.51 28.94 -14.57
CA ILE A 161 -4.54 27.66 -13.85
C ILE A 161 -5.82 26.89 -14.17
N LEU A 162 -6.96 27.58 -14.29
CA LEU A 162 -8.26 26.95 -14.53
C LEU A 162 -8.46 26.54 -16.01
N ASN A 163 -7.99 27.36 -16.95
CA ASN A 163 -8.30 27.19 -18.38
C ASN A 163 -7.09 26.83 -19.24
N GLY A 164 -5.89 26.77 -18.66
CA GLY A 164 -4.63 26.60 -19.39
C GLY A 164 -4.17 27.88 -20.09
N SER A 165 -2.95 27.86 -20.63
CA SER A 165 -2.44 28.92 -21.51
C SER A 165 -1.90 28.35 -22.81
N LYS A 166 -2.15 29.05 -23.92
CA LYS A 166 -1.53 28.75 -25.21
C LYS A 166 -0.18 29.46 -25.26
N GLY A 167 0.91 28.70 -25.38
CA GLY A 167 2.24 29.34 -25.49
C GLY A 167 3.46 28.46 -25.72
N LEU A 168 3.35 27.12 -25.63
CA LEU A 168 4.53 26.26 -25.71
C LEU A 168 4.84 25.68 -27.10
N GLU A 169 3.96 25.87 -28.10
CA GLU A 169 4.06 25.23 -29.44
C GLU A 169 4.55 23.77 -29.33
N TYR A 170 4.03 23.03 -28.34
CA TYR A 170 4.54 21.72 -27.99
C TYR A 170 4.43 20.82 -29.23
N PRO A 171 5.50 20.13 -29.65
CA PRO A 171 5.51 19.41 -30.93
C PRO A 171 4.42 18.34 -31.07
N MET A 172 3.83 17.89 -29.96
CA MET A 172 2.74 16.91 -29.92
C MET A 172 1.34 17.55 -29.84
N GLY A 173 1.21 18.87 -30.00
CA GLY A 173 -0.04 19.62 -29.87
C GLY A 173 -0.24 20.23 -28.48
N GLU A 174 -1.34 20.97 -28.31
CA GLU A 174 -1.73 21.56 -27.01
C GLU A 174 -1.94 20.44 -25.98
N MET A 175 -1.27 20.54 -24.83
CA MET A 175 -1.50 19.69 -23.65
C MET A 175 -2.72 20.19 -22.89
#